data_AF-A0A453FKG5-F1
#
_entry.id   AF-A0A453FKG5-F1
#
_cell.length_a   1.000
_cell.length_b   1.000
_cell.length_c   1.000
_cell.angle_alpha   90.00
_cell.angle_beta   90.00
_cell.angle_gamma   90.00
#
_symmetry.space_group_name_H-M   'P 1'
#
loop_
_entity.id
_entity.type
_entity.pdbx_description
1 polymer ?
#
loop_
_entity_poly.entity_id
_entity_poly.type
_entity_poly.pdbx_seq_one_letter_code
_entity_poly.pdbx_strand_id
1 'polypeptide(L)'
;GKFSIITFEEFISVALDASRTVGIYPEIKDPVFINKHVKWADGKKFEDKFVDTLLKYGYRGQYMSENWLKQPLFIQSFAPSSLVHVSNLTDSPKIFLIDDTTVRTQDTNQSYWEITSDDYLAYISNYVVGLGPWKDTIVPVAKNYLLEPTDLVARAHAHNLQ
;
A
#
# COMPACT_ATOMS: atom_id res chain seq x y z
N GLY A 1 -10.77 -12.99 -24.19
CA GLY A 1 -11.31 -13.19 -22.83
C GLY A 1 -12.82 -13.01 -22.86
N LYS A 2 -13.56 -13.65 -21.94
CA LYS A 2 -15.03 -13.56 -21.86
C LYS A 2 -15.53 -12.20 -21.33
N PHE A 3 -14.69 -11.48 -20.59
CA PHE A 3 -14.94 -10.14 -20.06
C PHE A 3 -13.75 -9.23 -20.33
N SER A 4 -14.00 -7.93 -20.46
CA SER A 4 -12.96 -6.90 -20.59
C SER A 4 -12.24 -6.67 -19.26
N ILE A 5 -10.99 -6.27 -19.33
CA ILE A 5 -10.23 -5.77 -18.18
C ILE A 5 -10.65 -4.31 -18.00
N ILE A 6 -11.09 -3.96 -16.79
CA ILE A 6 -11.49 -2.59 -16.46
C ILE A 6 -10.26 -1.70 -16.23
N THR A 7 -10.42 -0.42 -16.51
CA THR A 7 -9.47 0.64 -16.17
C THR A 7 -9.54 1.00 -14.69
N PHE A 8 -8.53 1.76 -14.22
CA PHE A 8 -8.54 2.26 -12.85
C PHE A 8 -9.70 3.25 -12.59
N GLU A 9 -10.07 4.05 -13.60
CA GLU A 9 -11.20 4.98 -13.51
C GLU A 9 -12.54 4.24 -13.41
N GLU A 10 -12.71 3.15 -14.16
CA GLU A 10 -13.89 2.29 -14.04
C GLU A 10 -13.97 1.60 -12.67
N PHE A 11 -12.83 1.13 -12.13
CA PHE A 11 -12.75 0.59 -10.77
C PHE A 11 -13.20 1.63 -9.71
N ILE A 12 -12.72 2.87 -9.82
CA ILE A 12 -13.14 3.97 -8.94
C ILE A 12 -14.64 4.24 -9.09
N SER A 13 -15.14 4.31 -10.32
CA SER A 13 -16.55 4.63 -10.60
C SER A 13 -17.49 3.62 -9.94
N VAL A 14 -17.16 2.33 -9.92
CA VAL A 14 -17.93 1.29 -9.21
C VAL A 14 -18.11 1.60 -7.72
N ALA A 15 -17.08 2.14 -7.06
CA ALA A 15 -17.18 2.50 -5.64
C ALA A 15 -18.02 3.78 -5.43
N LEU A 16 -17.89 4.76 -6.33
CA LEU A 16 -18.62 6.03 -6.25
C LEU A 16 -20.12 5.89 -6.57
N ASP A 17 -20.48 4.95 -7.44
CA ASP A 17 -21.88 4.68 -7.83
C ASP A 17 -22.66 3.90 -6.75
N ALA A 18 -22.00 3.46 -5.67
CA ALA A 18 -22.65 2.77 -4.58
C ALA A 18 -23.57 3.71 -3.78
N SER A 19 -24.74 3.21 -3.37
CA SER A 19 -25.71 3.96 -2.55
C SER A 19 -25.27 4.23 -1.10
N ARG A 20 -24.08 3.76 -0.74
CA ARG A 20 -23.44 3.92 0.57
C ARG A 20 -21.96 4.23 0.36
N THR A 21 -21.30 4.78 1.37
CA THR A 21 -19.85 4.94 1.36
C THR A 21 -19.17 3.57 1.20
N VAL A 22 -18.37 3.44 0.15
CA VAL A 22 -17.50 2.30 -0.13
C VAL A 22 -16.07 2.83 -0.25
N GLY A 23 -15.20 2.34 0.62
CA GLY A 23 -13.78 2.62 0.53
C GLY A 23 -13.10 1.80 -0.57
N ILE A 24 -12.02 2.33 -1.13
CA ILE A 24 -11.16 1.58 -2.07
C ILE A 24 -9.78 1.33 -1.45
N TYR A 25 -9.15 0.25 -1.89
CA TYR A 25 -7.83 -0.16 -1.39
C TYR A 25 -6.90 -0.60 -2.54
N PRO A 26 -6.58 0.29 -3.49
CA PRO A 26 -5.77 -0.05 -4.66
C PRO A 26 -4.29 -0.25 -4.34
N GLU A 27 -3.66 -1.18 -5.07
CA GLU A 27 -2.22 -1.47 -5.00
C GLU A 27 -1.47 -0.84 -6.19
N ILE A 28 -0.33 -0.20 -5.91
CA ILE A 28 0.66 0.16 -6.93
C ILE A 28 1.54 -1.06 -7.16
N LYS A 29 1.35 -1.74 -8.30
CA LYS A 29 2.03 -2.99 -8.64
C LYS A 29 3.32 -2.74 -9.43
N ASP A 30 4.43 -3.30 -8.95
CA ASP A 30 5.73 -3.31 -9.62
C ASP A 30 6.15 -1.94 -10.19
N PRO A 31 6.19 -0.87 -9.38
CA PRO A 31 6.43 0.48 -9.89
C PRO A 31 7.77 0.64 -10.61
N VAL A 32 8.80 -0.12 -10.22
CA VAL A 32 10.10 -0.14 -10.92
C VAL A 32 9.95 -0.65 -12.35
N PHE A 33 9.19 -1.73 -12.54
CA PHE A 33 8.94 -2.30 -13.86
C PHE A 33 8.13 -1.33 -14.71
N ILE A 34 7.04 -0.78 -14.18
CA ILE A 34 6.19 0.17 -14.92
C ILE A 34 6.98 1.41 -15.29
N ASN A 35 7.70 2.03 -14.35
CA ASN A 35 8.52 3.21 -14.61
C ASN A 35 9.67 2.95 -15.59
N LYS A 36 10.14 1.71 -15.72
CA LYS A 36 11.13 1.32 -16.74
C LYS A 36 10.50 1.28 -18.13
N HIS A 37 9.31 0.69 -18.26
CA HIS A 37 8.69 0.37 -19.56
C HIS A 37 7.71 1.42 -20.08
N VAL A 38 7.13 2.22 -19.19
CA VAL A 38 6.16 3.26 -19.53
C VAL A 38 6.81 4.63 -19.27
N LYS A 39 6.79 5.48 -20.30
CA LYS A 39 7.28 6.84 -20.25
C LYS A 39 6.15 7.78 -20.64
N TRP A 40 5.67 8.57 -19.69
CA TRP A 40 4.67 9.59 -19.97
C TRP A 40 5.35 10.83 -20.54
N ALA A 41 4.68 11.49 -21.49
CA ALA A 41 5.22 12.67 -22.18
C ALA A 41 5.48 13.86 -21.24
N ASP A 42 4.76 13.94 -20.13
CA ASP A 42 4.94 14.95 -19.08
C ASP A 42 6.02 14.56 -18.05
N GLY A 43 6.75 13.47 -18.27
CA GLY A 43 7.85 13.02 -17.40
C GLY A 43 7.39 12.43 -16.06
N LYS A 44 6.07 12.29 -15.87
CA LYS A 44 5.49 11.69 -14.66
C LYS A 44 5.85 10.20 -14.55
N LYS A 45 5.96 9.74 -13.31
CA LYS A 45 6.08 8.34 -12.93
C LYS A 45 4.70 7.70 -12.80
N PHE A 46 4.70 6.37 -12.64
CA PHE A 46 3.50 5.58 -12.39
C PHE A 46 2.75 6.06 -11.16
N GLU A 47 3.48 6.34 -10.07
CA GLU A 47 2.93 6.87 -8.82
C GLU A 47 2.20 8.20 -9.03
N ASP A 48 2.78 9.10 -9.84
CA ASP A 48 2.18 10.41 -10.11
C ASP A 48 0.84 10.24 -10.83
N LYS A 49 0.79 9.40 -11.87
CA LYS A 49 -0.45 9.13 -12.61
C LYS A 49 -1.50 8.43 -11.76
N PHE A 50 -1.07 7.51 -10.91
CA PHE A 50 -1.94 6.81 -9.98
C PHE A 50 -2.59 7.79 -8.99
N VAL A 51 -1.79 8.66 -8.36
CA VAL A 51 -2.30 9.66 -7.40
C VAL A 51 -3.13 10.75 -8.10
N ASP A 52 -2.71 11.24 -9.27
CA ASP A 52 -3.50 12.19 -10.06
C ASP A 52 -4.91 11.66 -10.34
N THR A 53 -5.02 10.37 -10.66
CA THR A 53 -6.32 9.73 -10.92
C THR A 53 -7.17 9.71 -9.65
N LEU A 54 -6.60 9.35 -8.50
CA LEU A 54 -7.32 9.39 -7.21
C LEU A 54 -7.80 10.82 -6.87
N LEU A 55 -6.92 11.82 -7.03
CA LEU A 55 -7.24 13.23 -6.76
C LEU A 55 -8.32 13.77 -7.72
N LYS A 56 -8.28 13.39 -9.00
CA LYS A 56 -9.30 13.73 -10.01
C LYS A 56 -10.70 13.29 -9.56
N TYR A 57 -10.80 12.14 -8.89
CA TYR A 57 -12.06 11.60 -8.36
C TYR A 57 -12.32 11.98 -6.90
N GLY A 58 -11.58 12.94 -6.35
CA GLY A 58 -11.86 13.54 -5.04
C GLY A 58 -11.33 12.78 -3.83
N TYR A 59 -10.59 11.67 -4.02
CA TYR A 59 -9.96 10.96 -2.90
C TYR A 59 -8.86 11.81 -2.29
N ARG A 60 -8.98 12.08 -0.99
CA ARG A 60 -8.04 12.89 -0.20
C ARG A 60 -8.30 12.73 1.30
N GLY A 61 -7.37 13.22 2.11
CA GLY A 61 -7.54 13.32 3.54
C GLY A 61 -6.77 12.24 4.28
N GLN A 62 -6.14 12.67 5.36
CA GLN A 62 -5.48 11.79 6.33
C GLN A 62 -6.43 10.74 6.90
N TYR A 63 -5.86 9.62 7.35
CA TYR A 63 -6.60 8.54 7.99
C TYR A 63 -7.52 9.08 9.09
N MET A 64 -8.78 8.63 9.11
CA MET A 64 -9.82 9.06 10.06
C MET A 64 -10.20 10.55 10.04
N SER A 65 -9.68 11.34 9.10
CA SER A 65 -10.18 12.70 8.86
C SER A 65 -11.61 12.69 8.30
N GLU A 66 -12.33 13.81 8.45
CA GLU A 66 -13.70 13.94 7.92
C GLU A 66 -13.77 13.69 6.39
N ASN A 67 -12.76 14.16 5.65
CA ASN A 67 -12.67 13.93 4.20
C ASN A 67 -12.48 12.43 3.89
N TRP A 68 -11.58 11.77 4.63
CA TRP A 68 -11.33 10.34 4.45
C TRP A 68 -12.56 9.49 4.80
N LEU A 69 -13.28 9.82 5.88
CA LEU A 69 -14.49 9.09 6.28
C LEU A 69 -15.62 9.17 5.24
N LYS A 70 -15.69 10.26 4.47
CA LYS A 70 -16.66 10.42 3.38
C LYS A 70 -16.32 9.56 2.17
N GLN A 71 -15.03 9.38 1.89
CA GLN A 71 -14.55 8.65 0.71
C GLN A 71 -13.25 7.89 1.04
N PRO A 72 -13.33 6.75 1.76
CA PRO A 72 -12.16 6.08 2.30
C PRO A 72 -11.24 5.53 1.21
N LEU A 73 -9.94 5.71 1.39
CA LEU A 73 -8.89 5.22 0.51
C LEU A 73 -7.73 4.69 1.33
N PHE A 74 -7.18 3.55 0.96
CA PHE A 74 -5.82 3.15 1.34
C PHE A 74 -5.01 2.85 0.08
N ILE A 75 -3.78 3.36 0.01
CA ILE A 75 -2.85 3.06 -1.09
C ILE A 75 -1.84 2.05 -0.57
N GLN A 76 -1.66 0.91 -1.25
CA GLN A 76 -0.69 -0.10 -0.84
C GLN A 76 0.38 -0.39 -1.90
N SER A 77 1.55 -0.83 -1.46
CA SER A 77 2.60 -1.33 -2.33
C SER A 77 3.64 -2.15 -1.57
N PHE A 78 4.32 -3.05 -2.28
CA PHE A 78 5.53 -3.76 -1.82
C PHE A 78 6.83 -2.95 -2.06
N ALA A 79 6.70 -1.74 -2.62
CA ALA A 79 7.80 -0.84 -2.95
C ALA A 79 7.85 0.34 -1.95
N PRO A 80 8.65 0.27 -0.87
CA PRO A 80 8.70 1.33 0.14
C PRO A 80 9.07 2.71 -0.42
N SER A 81 10.00 2.81 -1.38
CA SER A 81 10.35 4.10 -1.97
C SER A 81 9.21 4.69 -2.80
N SER A 82 8.36 3.83 -3.37
CA SER A 82 7.11 4.24 -4.03
C SER A 82 6.14 4.88 -3.04
N LEU A 83 5.97 4.30 -1.84
CA LEU A 83 5.11 4.86 -0.80
C LEU A 83 5.65 6.18 -0.23
N VAL A 84 6.97 6.30 -0.07
CA VAL A 84 7.66 7.54 0.32
C VAL A 84 7.53 8.61 -0.78
N HIS A 85 7.53 8.23 -2.06
CA HIS A 85 7.24 9.19 -3.14
C HIS A 85 5.78 9.65 -3.08
N VAL A 86 4.83 8.72 -2.96
CA VAL A 86 3.38 8.99 -2.86
C VAL A 86 3.04 9.90 -1.67
N SER A 87 3.76 9.80 -0.54
CA SER A 87 3.52 10.69 0.61
C SER A 87 3.77 12.17 0.31
N ASN A 88 4.54 12.50 -0.72
CA ASN A 88 4.73 13.88 -1.16
C ASN A 88 3.58 14.39 -2.06
N LEU A 89 2.73 13.49 -2.55
CA LEU A 89 1.66 13.79 -3.51
C LEU A 89 0.28 13.84 -2.86
N THR A 90 0.06 13.06 -1.80
CA THR A 90 -1.23 12.99 -1.08
C THR A 90 -1.04 12.65 0.39
N ASP A 91 -1.96 13.15 1.21
CA ASP A 91 -2.07 12.86 2.64
C ASP A 91 -2.90 11.60 2.94
N SER A 92 -3.50 10.99 1.91
CA SER A 92 -4.24 9.72 2.02
C SER A 92 -3.38 8.63 2.66
N PRO A 93 -3.95 7.69 3.43
CA PRO A 93 -3.17 6.68 4.14
C PRO A 93 -2.54 5.65 3.20
N LYS A 94 -1.31 5.27 3.55
CA LYS A 94 -0.48 4.32 2.82
C LYS A 94 -0.25 3.09 3.69
N ILE A 95 -0.15 1.94 3.05
CA ILE A 95 0.04 0.65 3.72
C ILE A 95 1.22 -0.04 3.08
N PHE A 96 2.21 -0.40 3.90
CA PHE A 96 3.40 -1.08 3.42
C PHE A 96 3.18 -2.59 3.41
N LEU A 97 3.18 -3.19 2.22
CA LEU A 97 3.01 -4.63 2.06
C LEU A 97 4.35 -5.34 2.29
N ILE A 98 4.28 -6.44 3.06
CA ILE A 98 5.43 -7.28 3.40
C ILE A 98 5.07 -8.70 2.98
N ASP A 99 5.90 -9.29 2.13
CA ASP A 99 5.70 -10.65 1.64
C ASP A 99 6.43 -11.64 2.56
N ASP A 100 6.58 -12.89 2.12
CA ASP A 100 7.37 -13.91 2.81
C ASP A 100 8.78 -13.44 3.18
N THR A 101 9.30 -14.05 4.24
CA THR A 101 10.66 -13.93 4.75
C THR A 101 11.76 -14.08 3.70
N THR A 102 11.49 -14.80 2.60
CA THR A 102 12.45 -15.02 1.51
C THR A 102 12.32 -14.01 0.37
N VAL A 103 11.25 -13.21 0.34
CA VAL A 103 10.96 -12.24 -0.70
C VAL A 103 11.51 -10.87 -0.30
N ARG A 104 12.10 -10.17 -1.28
CA ARG A 104 12.69 -8.84 -1.09
C ARG A 104 11.76 -7.75 -1.59
N THR A 105 11.93 -6.53 -1.10
CA THR A 105 11.19 -5.35 -1.58
C THR A 105 11.44 -5.11 -3.06
N GLN A 106 10.41 -4.58 -3.75
CA GLN A 106 10.41 -4.47 -5.21
C GLN A 106 11.36 -3.39 -5.77
N ASP A 107 11.80 -2.44 -4.95
CA ASP A 107 12.56 -1.27 -5.36
C ASP A 107 13.89 -1.08 -4.62
N THR A 108 13.94 -1.43 -3.32
CA THR A 108 15.13 -1.27 -2.49
C THR A 108 15.93 -2.56 -2.30
N ASN A 109 15.39 -3.71 -2.75
CA ASN A 109 16.00 -5.04 -2.61
C ASN A 109 16.37 -5.41 -1.15
N GLN A 110 15.63 -4.85 -0.19
CA GLN A 110 15.76 -5.11 1.23
C GLN A 110 15.08 -6.43 1.59
N SER A 111 15.65 -7.16 2.54
CA SER A 111 15.11 -8.38 3.09
C SER A 111 13.98 -8.12 4.08
N TYR A 112 13.18 -9.15 4.35
CA TYR A 112 12.17 -9.14 5.41
C TYR A 112 12.73 -8.67 6.77
N TRP A 113 13.93 -9.14 7.16
CA TRP A 113 14.53 -8.80 8.45
C TRP A 113 14.93 -7.33 8.55
N GLU A 114 15.37 -6.73 7.44
CA GLU A 114 15.68 -5.29 7.40
C GLU A 114 14.40 -4.47 7.53
N ILE A 115 13.37 -4.80 6.76
CA ILE A 115 12.13 -4.00 6.70
C ILE A 115 11.19 -4.23 7.89
N THR A 116 11.46 -5.24 8.72
CA THR A 116 10.76 -5.49 9.99
C THR A 116 11.63 -5.22 11.21
N SER A 117 12.82 -4.63 11.03
CA SER A 117 13.65 -4.16 12.16
C SER A 117 12.99 -2.97 12.84
N ASP A 118 13.31 -2.76 14.13
CA ASP A 118 12.73 -1.66 14.92
C ASP A 118 13.06 -0.29 14.29
N ASP A 119 14.31 -0.10 13.88
CA ASP A 119 14.78 1.11 13.20
C ASP A 119 14.02 1.37 11.90
N TYR A 120 13.74 0.32 11.11
CA TYR A 120 13.01 0.48 9.87
C TYR A 120 11.52 0.77 10.11
N LEU A 121 10.90 0.13 11.12
CA LEU A 121 9.52 0.42 11.51
C LEU A 121 9.38 1.88 12.00
N ALA A 122 10.36 2.38 12.76
CA ALA A 122 10.43 3.77 13.18
C ALA A 122 10.60 4.74 11.99
N TYR A 123 11.36 4.34 10.96
CA TYR A 123 11.51 5.12 9.73
C TYR A 123 10.23 5.14 8.91
N ILE A 124 9.66 3.98 8.58
CA ILE A 124 8.57 3.86 7.62
C ILE A 124 7.25 4.39 8.17
N SER A 125 7.06 4.40 9.50
CA SER A 125 5.86 4.94 10.17
C SER A 125 5.66 6.44 9.93
N ASN A 126 6.68 7.17 9.50
CA ASN A 126 6.53 8.57 9.06
C ASN A 126 5.75 8.71 7.75
N TYR A 127 5.63 7.63 6.97
CA TYR A 127 5.09 7.63 5.62
C TYR A 127 3.83 6.77 5.48
N VAL A 128 3.70 5.70 6.25
CA VAL A 128 2.60 4.74 6.17
C VAL A 128 1.85 4.68 7.49
N VAL A 129 0.56 4.34 7.44
CA VAL A 129 -0.28 4.23 8.65
C VAL A 129 -0.38 2.80 9.16
N GLY A 130 0.09 1.82 8.39
CA GLY A 130 -0.03 0.41 8.75
C GLY A 130 0.76 -0.51 7.84
N LEU A 131 0.82 -1.78 8.24
CA LEU A 131 1.49 -2.85 7.52
C LEU A 131 0.46 -3.84 6.96
N GLY A 132 0.74 -4.37 5.77
CA GLY A 132 0.00 -5.51 5.20
C GLY A 132 0.92 -6.71 5.03
N PRO A 133 1.30 -7.41 6.11
CA PRO A 133 2.21 -8.55 6.04
C PRO A 133 1.51 -9.84 5.59
N TRP A 134 2.27 -10.74 4.97
CA TRP A 134 1.80 -12.10 4.74
C TRP A 134 1.52 -12.80 6.08
N LYS A 135 0.35 -13.40 6.22
CA LYS A 135 -0.14 -13.98 7.48
C LYS A 135 0.86 -14.92 8.15
N ASP A 136 1.57 -15.73 7.39
CA ASP A 136 2.49 -16.74 7.93
C ASP A 136 3.76 -16.12 8.54
N THR A 137 3.99 -14.82 8.33
CA THR A 137 5.02 -14.03 9.05
C THR A 137 4.54 -13.55 10.43
N ILE A 138 3.22 -13.52 10.66
CA ILE A 138 2.62 -13.21 11.97
C ILE A 138 2.38 -14.50 12.75
N VAL A 139 1.72 -15.49 12.13
CA VAL A 139 1.42 -16.78 12.75
C VAL A 139 1.97 -17.88 11.84
N PRO A 140 3.22 -18.32 12.04
CA PRO A 140 3.84 -19.34 11.21
C PRO A 140 3.09 -20.66 11.27
N VAL A 141 3.17 -21.45 10.20
CA VAL A 141 2.52 -22.76 10.10
C VAL A 141 3.58 -23.84 9.84
N ALA A 142 3.51 -24.95 10.58
CA ALA A 142 4.30 -26.13 10.29
C ALA A 142 3.44 -27.40 10.38
N LYS A 143 3.53 -28.27 9.36
CA LYS A 143 2.78 -29.54 9.30
C LYS A 143 1.26 -29.37 9.51
N ASN A 144 0.68 -28.29 8.96
CA ASN A 144 -0.74 -27.90 9.14
C ASN A 144 -1.14 -27.49 10.56
N TYR A 145 -0.18 -27.17 11.44
CA TYR A 145 -0.45 -26.60 12.77
C TYR A 145 0.09 -25.18 12.86
N LEU A 146 -0.65 -24.32 13.56
CA LEU A 146 -0.18 -22.99 13.94
C LEU A 146 1.00 -23.14 14.91
N LEU A 147 2.03 -22.34 14.71
CA LEU A 147 3.12 -22.15 15.66
C LEU A 147 2.85 -20.91 16.53
N GLU A 148 3.77 -20.65 17.46
CA GLU A 148 3.74 -19.43 18.27
C GLU A 148 3.75 -18.19 17.36
N PRO A 149 2.84 -17.22 17.58
CA PRO A 149 2.86 -15.95 16.88
C PRO A 149 4.17 -15.20 17.06
N THR A 150 4.60 -14.50 16.02
CA THR A 150 5.74 -13.58 16.10
C THR A 150 5.34 -12.31 16.85
N ASP A 151 6.32 -11.51 17.23
CA ASP A 151 6.11 -10.20 17.87
C ASP A 151 5.83 -9.07 16.87
N LEU A 152 5.73 -9.35 15.56
CA LEU A 152 5.64 -8.34 14.51
C LEU A 152 4.47 -7.37 14.73
N VAL A 153 3.30 -7.90 15.13
CA VAL A 153 2.11 -7.08 15.40
C VAL A 153 2.33 -6.16 16.60
N ALA A 154 2.92 -6.68 17.69
CA ALA A 154 3.20 -5.88 18.88
C ALA A 154 4.22 -4.77 18.57
N ARG A 155 5.27 -5.08 17.81
CA ARG A 155 6.27 -4.11 17.38
C ARG A 155 5.69 -3.06 16.43
N ALA A 156 4.86 -3.46 15.45
CA ALA A 156 4.17 -2.52 14.57
C ALA A 156 3.30 -1.53 15.35
N HIS A 157 2.48 -2.01 16.29
CA HIS A 157 1.66 -1.14 17.14
C HIS A 157 2.51 -0.21 18.02
N ALA A 158 3.66 -0.65 18.52
CA ALA A 158 4.58 0.19 19.29
C ALA A 158 5.12 1.39 18.48
N HIS A 159 5.12 1.28 17.14
CA HIS A 159 5.46 2.34 16.18
C HIS A 159 4.23 3.06 15.60
N ASN A 160 3.04 2.90 16.20
CA ASN A 160 1.76 3.46 15.76
C ASN A 160 1.30 3.01 14.36
N LEU A 161 1.79 1.86 13.88
CA LEU A 161 1.35 1.24 12.64
C LEU A 161 0.14 0.33 12.92
N GLN A 162 -0.93 0.50 12.14
CA GLN A 162 -2.12 -0.37 12.12
C GLN A 162 -1.87 -1.72 11.44
#